data_AF-A0A949YCU9-F1
#
_entry.id   AF-A0A949YCU9-F1
#
_cell.length_a   1.000
_cell.length_b   1.000
_cell.length_c   1.000
_cell.angle_alpha   90.00
_cell.angle_beta   90.00
_cell.angle_gamma   90.00
#
_symmetry.space_group_name_H-M   'P 1'
#
loop_
_entity.id
_entity.type
_entity.pdbx_description
1 polymer ?
#
loop_
_entity_poly.entity_id
_entity_poly.type
_entity_poly.pdbx_seq_one_letter_code
_entity_poly.pdbx_strand_id
1 'polypeptide(L)'
;APLAAQDASAIRSALANQDYGRAIALTKQAFASVKSGGEASNLIQSIVGAAPAEQIPALVVAAVQGNPDLGPAIINAAISGAPKSEASAILTEAYFALSQNPSPFANLLTYISDLLAGTVPINEVLTMPWFNPANTIGTGVTLSPVTPGSK
;
A
#
# COMPACT_ATOMS: atom_id res chain seq x y z
N ALA A 1 19.99 -3.30 2.06
CA ALA A 1 18.75 -3.72 1.38
C ALA A 1 18.96 -5.00 0.54
N PRO A 2 19.00 -6.21 1.14
CA PRO A 2 18.98 -7.46 0.37
C PRO A 2 17.64 -8.23 0.39
N LEU A 3 16.76 -7.99 1.38
CA LEU A 3 15.53 -8.76 1.60
C LEU A 3 14.47 -8.52 0.51
N ALA A 4 14.16 -7.25 0.22
CA ALA A 4 13.13 -6.90 -0.77
C ALA A 4 13.39 -7.46 -2.19
N ALA A 5 14.66 -7.58 -2.59
CA ALA A 5 15.03 -8.14 -3.89
C ALA A 5 14.89 -9.67 -3.93
N GLN A 6 15.19 -10.36 -2.82
CA GLN A 6 15.01 -11.80 -2.69
C GLN A 6 13.53 -12.19 -2.64
N ASP A 7 12.73 -11.46 -1.86
CA ASP A 7 11.29 -11.73 -1.73
C ASP A 7 10.55 -11.52 -3.06
N ALA A 8 10.85 -10.44 -3.78
CA ALA A 8 10.28 -10.20 -5.11
C ALA A 8 10.69 -11.28 -6.14
N SER A 9 11.84 -11.93 -5.99
CA SER A 9 12.27 -13.01 -6.90
C SER A 9 11.49 -14.30 -6.66
N ALA A 10 11.22 -14.65 -5.41
CA ALA A 10 10.45 -15.84 -5.05
C ALA A 10 8.97 -15.68 -5.44
N ILE A 11 8.40 -14.48 -5.26
CA ILE A 11 7.03 -14.16 -5.70
C ILE A 11 6.94 -14.28 -7.22
N ARG A 12 7.87 -13.66 -7.97
CA ARG A 12 7.91 -13.75 -9.43
C ARG A 12 8.06 -15.19 -9.93
N SER A 13 8.87 -16.01 -9.27
CA SER A 13 8.99 -17.43 -9.60
C SER A 13 7.70 -18.21 -9.35
N ALA A 14 6.99 -17.93 -8.25
CA ALA A 14 5.69 -18.55 -7.98
C ALA A 14 4.64 -18.14 -9.03
N LEU A 15 4.61 -16.86 -9.42
CA LEU A 15 3.73 -16.35 -10.49
C LEU A 15 4.04 -17.00 -11.85
N ALA A 16 5.32 -17.13 -12.20
CA ALA A 16 5.74 -17.78 -13.44
C ALA A 16 5.35 -19.27 -13.49
N ASN A 17 5.29 -19.93 -12.34
CA ASN A 17 4.85 -21.32 -12.20
C ASN A 17 3.34 -21.48 -12.00
N GLN A 18 2.56 -20.39 -12.07
CA GLN A 18 1.11 -20.38 -11.81
C GLN A 18 0.72 -20.87 -10.40
N ASP A 19 1.67 -20.86 -9.46
CA ASP A 19 1.44 -21.20 -8.05
C ASP A 19 0.95 -19.95 -7.29
N TYR A 20 -0.27 -19.53 -7.61
CA TYR A 20 -0.85 -18.28 -7.10
C TYR A 20 -1.06 -18.31 -5.59
N GLY A 21 -1.37 -19.47 -5.00
CA GLY A 21 -1.48 -19.62 -3.55
C GLY A 21 -0.15 -19.33 -2.85
N ARG A 22 0.95 -19.85 -3.40
CA ARG A 22 2.30 -19.54 -2.89
C ARG A 22 2.69 -18.09 -3.14
N ALA A 23 2.36 -17.52 -4.29
CA ALA A 23 2.64 -16.11 -4.59
C ALA A 23 1.95 -15.16 -3.59
N ILE A 24 0.70 -15.45 -3.23
CA ILE A 24 -0.08 -14.70 -2.22
C ILE A 24 0.57 -14.81 -0.84
N ALA A 25 0.94 -16.03 -0.41
CA ALA A 25 1.57 -16.24 0.91
C ALA A 25 2.93 -15.52 1.02
N LEU A 26 3.75 -15.62 -0.02
CA LEU A 26 5.05 -14.94 -0.10
C LEU A 26 4.88 -13.42 -0.13
N THR A 27 3.86 -12.91 -0.84
CA THR A 27 3.55 -11.48 -0.86
C THR A 27 3.23 -10.98 0.54
N LYS A 28 2.32 -11.65 1.25
CA LYS A 28 1.97 -11.28 2.63
C LYS A 28 3.21 -11.26 3.55
N GLN A 29 4.07 -12.26 3.43
CA GLN A 29 5.29 -12.37 4.23
C GLN A 29 6.31 -11.26 3.91
N ALA A 30 6.49 -10.94 2.63
CA ALA A 30 7.40 -9.88 2.21
C ALA A 30 7.00 -8.52 2.81
N PHE A 31 5.70 -8.18 2.72
CA PHE A 31 5.17 -6.91 3.24
C PHE A 31 5.24 -6.79 4.77
N ALA A 32 5.15 -7.90 5.50
CA ALA A 32 5.29 -7.90 6.97
C ALA A 32 6.66 -7.37 7.45
N SER A 33 7.69 -7.41 6.60
CA SER A 33 9.04 -6.93 6.93
C SER A 33 9.33 -5.49 6.45
N VAL A 34 8.43 -4.91 5.66
CA VAL A 34 8.60 -3.58 5.06
C VAL A 34 8.42 -2.49 6.11
N LYS A 35 9.31 -1.49 6.10
CA LYS A 35 9.35 -0.45 7.14
C LYS A 35 8.91 0.93 6.65
N SER A 36 8.76 1.11 5.33
CA SER A 36 8.45 2.41 4.76
C SER A 36 7.48 2.32 3.59
N GLY A 37 6.69 3.38 3.39
CA GLY A 37 5.77 3.49 2.26
C GLY A 37 6.48 3.44 0.90
N GLY A 38 7.68 4.02 0.78
CA GLY A 38 8.46 3.97 -0.45
C GLY A 38 8.92 2.55 -0.82
N GLU A 39 9.35 1.75 0.16
CA GLU A 39 9.68 0.34 -0.06
C GLU A 39 8.43 -0.47 -0.41
N ALA A 40 7.30 -0.23 0.26
CA ALA A 40 6.03 -0.90 -0.02
C ALA A 40 5.54 -0.61 -1.45
N SER A 41 5.60 0.66 -1.89
CA SER A 41 5.23 1.08 -3.24
C SER A 41 6.10 0.42 -4.30
N ASN A 42 7.42 0.42 -4.12
CA ASN A 42 8.33 -0.21 -5.06
C ASN A 42 8.12 -1.72 -5.15
N LEU A 43 7.88 -2.38 -4.00
CA LEU A 43 7.64 -3.82 -3.96
C LEU A 43 6.32 -4.19 -4.63
N ILE A 44 5.22 -3.47 -4.35
CA ILE A 44 3.93 -3.79 -4.96
C ILE A 44 3.95 -3.56 -6.47
N GLN A 45 4.56 -2.46 -6.94
CA GLN A 45 4.72 -2.20 -8.37
C GLN A 45 5.53 -3.29 -9.07
N SER A 46 6.59 -3.81 -8.43
CA SER A 46 7.35 -4.93 -8.98
C SER A 46 6.55 -6.24 -9.05
N ILE A 47 5.63 -6.48 -8.11
CA ILE A 47 4.79 -7.68 -8.09
C ILE A 47 3.69 -7.57 -9.13
N VAL A 48 2.98 -6.43 -9.15
CA VAL A 48 1.90 -6.14 -10.10
C VAL A 48 2.42 -6.19 -11.55
N GLY A 49 3.60 -5.62 -11.82
CA GLY A 49 4.20 -5.66 -13.16
C GLY A 49 4.61 -7.05 -13.66
N ALA A 50 4.65 -8.06 -12.79
CA ALA A 50 4.98 -9.44 -13.13
C ALA A 50 3.80 -10.41 -12.99
N ALA A 51 2.67 -9.95 -12.45
CA ALA A 51 1.49 -10.76 -12.20
C ALA A 51 0.51 -10.70 -13.39
N PRO A 52 -0.21 -11.79 -13.68
CA PRO A 52 -1.35 -11.73 -14.59
C PRO A 52 -2.47 -10.88 -13.96
N ALA A 53 -3.21 -10.13 -14.80
CA ALA A 53 -4.19 -9.15 -14.37
C ALA A 53 -5.24 -9.69 -13.39
N GLU A 54 -5.65 -10.94 -13.57
CA GLU A 54 -6.63 -11.65 -12.75
C GLU A 54 -6.15 -11.88 -11.30
N GLN A 55 -4.84 -11.91 -11.07
CA GLN A 55 -4.24 -12.21 -9.76
C GLN A 55 -3.80 -10.95 -9.00
N ILE A 56 -3.75 -9.80 -9.69
CA ILE A 56 -3.34 -8.52 -9.11
C ILE A 56 -4.20 -8.15 -7.89
N PRO A 57 -5.55 -8.23 -7.91
CA PRO A 57 -6.35 -7.89 -6.74
C PRO A 57 -6.00 -8.72 -5.50
N ALA A 58 -5.87 -10.05 -5.64
CA ALA A 58 -5.54 -10.95 -4.54
C ALA A 58 -4.15 -10.67 -3.94
N LEU A 59 -3.16 -10.33 -4.79
CA LEU A 59 -1.82 -9.97 -4.34
C LEU A 59 -1.80 -8.64 -3.58
N VAL A 60 -2.57 -7.65 -4.04
CA VAL A 60 -2.71 -6.35 -3.34
C VAL A 60 -3.37 -6.55 -1.98
N VAL A 61 -4.43 -7.35 -1.88
CA VAL A 61 -5.05 -7.68 -0.58
C VAL A 61 -4.04 -8.37 0.35
N ALA A 62 -3.27 -9.33 -0.16
CA ALA A 62 -2.25 -10.04 0.62
C ALA A 62 -1.16 -9.09 1.14
N ALA A 63 -0.72 -8.14 0.33
CA ALA A 63 0.25 -7.11 0.71
C ALA A 63 -0.29 -6.22 1.84
N VAL A 64 -1.52 -5.73 1.71
CA VAL A 64 -2.19 -4.92 2.75
C VAL A 64 -2.36 -5.71 4.05
N GLN A 65 -2.75 -6.99 3.97
CA GLN A 65 -2.86 -7.85 5.16
C GLN A 65 -1.50 -8.13 5.81
N GLY A 66 -0.42 -8.12 5.04
CA GLY A 66 0.94 -8.27 5.55
C GLY A 66 1.38 -7.04 6.34
N ASN A 67 0.95 -5.85 5.94
CA ASN A 67 1.29 -4.58 6.59
C ASN A 67 0.15 -3.55 6.49
N PRO A 68 -0.82 -3.60 7.43
CA PRO A 68 -1.99 -2.72 7.40
C PRO A 68 -1.64 -1.24 7.46
N ASP A 69 -0.58 -0.88 8.20
CA ASP A 69 -0.14 0.50 8.40
C ASP A 69 0.34 1.16 7.09
N LEU A 70 0.84 0.35 6.15
CA LEU A 70 1.27 0.80 4.83
C LEU A 70 0.19 0.62 3.76
N GLY A 71 -1.00 0.17 4.14
CA GLY A 71 -2.12 -0.12 3.24
C GLY A 71 -2.42 0.97 2.20
N PRO A 72 -2.49 2.27 2.57
CA PRO A 72 -2.75 3.32 1.60
C PRO A 72 -1.64 3.49 0.56
N ALA A 73 -0.37 3.33 0.96
CA ALA A 73 0.77 3.39 0.04
C ALA A 73 0.72 2.22 -0.96
N ILE A 74 0.38 1.02 -0.47
CA ILE A 74 0.23 -0.20 -1.28
C ILE A 74 -0.91 -0.03 -2.29
N ILE A 75 -2.09 0.38 -1.85
CA ILE A 75 -3.28 0.58 -2.70
C ILE A 75 -2.98 1.64 -3.77
N ASN A 76 -2.46 2.81 -3.36
CA ASN A 76 -2.18 3.90 -4.29
C ASN A 76 -1.14 3.49 -5.34
N ALA A 77 -0.06 2.83 -4.93
CA ALA A 77 0.97 2.37 -5.86
C ALA A 77 0.46 1.27 -6.83
N ALA A 78 -0.46 0.42 -6.38
CA ALA A 78 -1.06 -0.62 -7.23
C ALA A 78 -2.03 -0.07 -8.28
N ILE A 79 -2.79 0.98 -7.95
CA ILE A 79 -3.74 1.60 -8.89
C ILE A 79 -3.09 2.71 -9.74
N SER A 80 -1.93 3.23 -9.32
CA SER A 80 -1.20 4.27 -10.04
C SER A 80 -0.66 3.71 -11.36
N GLY A 81 -1.31 4.10 -12.47
CA GLY A 81 -0.98 3.63 -13.82
C GLY A 81 -1.78 2.42 -14.30
N ALA A 82 -2.63 1.84 -13.46
CA ALA A 82 -3.53 0.76 -13.86
C ALA A 82 -4.72 1.31 -14.70
N PRO A 83 -5.23 0.55 -15.68
CA PRO A 83 -6.48 0.89 -16.36
C PRO A 83 -7.63 1.02 -15.36
N LYS A 84 -8.60 1.89 -15.65
CA LYS A 84 -9.74 2.16 -14.74
C LYS A 84 -10.48 0.89 -14.31
N SER A 85 -10.64 -0.08 -15.21
CA SER A 85 -11.27 -1.38 -14.92
C SER A 85 -10.46 -2.22 -13.92
N GLU A 86 -9.13 -2.20 -14.03
CA GLU A 86 -8.23 -2.94 -13.13
C GLU A 86 -8.15 -2.26 -11.77
N ALA A 87 -8.00 -0.94 -11.74
CA ALA A 87 -8.05 -0.15 -10.51
C ALA A 87 -9.37 -0.38 -9.75
N SER A 88 -10.51 -0.41 -10.46
CA SER A 88 -11.80 -0.72 -9.85
C SER A 88 -11.86 -2.15 -9.29
N ALA A 89 -11.29 -3.14 -9.98
CA ALA A 89 -11.26 -4.52 -9.51
C ALA A 89 -10.41 -4.65 -8.23
N ILE A 90 -9.24 -4.02 -8.19
CA ILE A 90 -8.36 -3.97 -7.02
C ILE A 90 -9.08 -3.35 -5.83
N LEU A 91 -9.71 -2.18 -6.02
CA LEU A 91 -10.39 -1.47 -4.94
C LEU A 91 -11.61 -2.24 -4.42
N THR A 92 -12.40 -2.84 -5.32
CA THR A 92 -13.59 -3.63 -4.94
C THR A 92 -13.20 -4.87 -4.13
N GLU A 93 -12.21 -5.61 -4.60
CA GLU A 93 -11.73 -6.82 -3.92
C GLU A 93 -11.08 -6.49 -2.58
N ALA A 94 -10.26 -5.42 -2.52
CA ALA A 94 -9.66 -4.96 -1.28
C ALA A 94 -10.73 -4.51 -0.28
N TYR A 95 -11.73 -3.76 -0.71
CA TYR A 95 -12.83 -3.37 0.17
C TYR A 95 -13.56 -4.60 0.72
N PHE A 96 -13.95 -5.54 -0.15
CA PHE A 96 -14.66 -6.75 0.25
C PHE A 96 -13.83 -7.60 1.22
N ALA A 97 -12.60 -7.94 0.87
CA ALA A 97 -11.76 -8.82 1.67
C ALA A 97 -11.38 -8.20 3.03
N LEU A 98 -11.13 -6.90 3.09
CA LEU A 98 -10.77 -6.21 4.34
C LEU A 98 -12.00 -5.93 5.22
N SER A 99 -13.18 -5.73 4.64
CA SER A 99 -14.44 -5.53 5.39
C SER A 99 -14.87 -6.75 6.20
N GLN A 100 -14.41 -7.95 5.82
CA GLN A 100 -14.64 -9.18 6.58
C GLN A 100 -13.91 -9.19 7.93
N ASN A 101 -12.85 -8.38 8.09
CA ASN A 101 -12.11 -8.22 9.33
C ASN A 101 -11.73 -6.74 9.56
N PRO A 102 -12.67 -5.87 9.93
CA PRO A 102 -12.49 -4.42 9.84
C PRO A 102 -11.55 -3.81 10.90
N SER A 103 -11.25 -4.53 11.99
CA SER A 103 -10.56 -3.96 13.16
C SER A 103 -9.17 -3.35 12.90
N PRO A 104 -8.30 -3.89 12.02
CA PRO A 104 -7.06 -3.22 11.63
C PRO A 104 -7.20 -2.35 10.37
N PHE A 105 -8.34 -2.38 9.68
CA PHE A 105 -8.50 -1.77 8.34
C PHE A 105 -9.53 -0.66 8.28
N ALA A 106 -10.16 -0.25 9.38
CA ALA A 106 -11.25 0.74 9.37
C ALA A 106 -10.91 2.03 8.59
N ASN A 107 -9.74 2.63 8.85
CA ASN A 107 -9.28 3.82 8.14
C ASN A 107 -8.99 3.55 6.66
N LEU A 108 -8.51 2.36 6.33
CA LEU A 108 -8.21 1.94 4.97
C LEU A 108 -9.48 1.65 4.17
N LEU A 109 -10.52 1.09 4.81
CA LEU A 109 -11.83 0.87 4.21
C LEU A 109 -12.51 2.19 3.84
N THR A 110 -12.41 3.21 4.71
CA THR A 110 -12.84 4.57 4.38
C THR A 110 -12.08 5.13 3.18
N TYR A 111 -10.75 5.01 3.18
CA TYR A 111 -9.92 5.45 2.06
C TYR A 111 -10.29 4.77 0.73
N ILE A 112 -10.50 3.45 0.72
CA ILE A 112 -10.90 2.70 -0.47
C ILE A 112 -12.31 3.11 -0.93
N SER A 113 -13.24 3.33 0.02
CA SER A 113 -14.59 3.83 -0.29
C SER A 113 -14.56 5.20 -0.96
N ASP A 114 -13.72 6.12 -0.49
CA ASP A 114 -13.59 7.46 -1.05
C ASP A 114 -12.98 7.44 -2.47
N LEU A 115 -12.05 6.52 -2.73
CA LEU A 115 -11.51 6.25 -4.07
C LEU A 115 -12.57 5.67 -5.01
N LEU A 116 -13.39 4.73 -4.54
CA LEU A 116 -14.48 4.12 -5.32
C LEU A 116 -15.60 5.11 -5.64
N ALA A 117 -15.93 6.02 -4.71
CA ALA A 117 -16.93 7.06 -4.89
C ALA A 117 -16.47 8.18 -5.84
N GLY A 118 -15.22 8.16 -6.30
CA GLY A 118 -14.67 9.18 -7.20
C GLY A 118 -14.53 10.56 -6.56
N THR A 119 -14.55 10.65 -5.23
CA THR A 119 -14.54 11.91 -4.47
C THR A 119 -13.12 12.41 -4.18
N VAL A 120 -12.09 11.63 -4.51
CA VAL A 120 -10.69 12.00 -4.34
C VAL A 120 -9.97 11.92 -5.69
N PRO A 121 -9.57 13.06 -6.28
CA PRO A 121 -8.67 13.01 -7.42
C PRO A 121 -7.29 12.55 -6.91
N ILE A 122 -6.69 11.57 -7.60
CA ILE A 122 -5.45 10.85 -7.19
C ILE A 122 -4.28 11.82 -6.87
N ASN A 123 -4.33 13.06 -7.35
CA ASN A 123 -3.36 14.11 -7.12
C ASN A 123 -3.52 14.91 -5.80
N GLU A 124 -4.66 14.83 -5.09
CA GLU A 124 -4.90 15.58 -3.84
C GLU A 124 -4.69 14.75 -2.55
N VAL A 125 -4.47 13.44 -2.70
CA VAL A 125 -4.22 12.56 -1.55
C VAL A 125 -2.97 13.00 -0.76
N LEU A 126 -1.96 13.61 -1.41
CA LEU A 126 -0.71 14.03 -0.75
C LEU A 126 -0.80 15.32 0.09
N THR A 127 -1.92 16.04 0.04
CA THR A 127 -2.10 17.33 0.75
C THR A 127 -3.12 17.26 1.88
N MET A 128 -3.79 16.12 2.07
CA MET A 128 -4.72 15.92 3.18
C MET A 128 -3.98 15.85 4.53
N PRO A 129 -4.52 16.44 5.62
CA PRO A 129 -3.80 16.58 6.91
C PRO A 129 -3.34 15.26 7.55
N TRP A 130 -4.07 14.17 7.30
CA TRP A 130 -3.75 12.81 7.74
C TRP A 130 -2.86 12.04 6.75
N PHE A 131 -2.52 12.66 5.62
CA PHE A 131 -1.81 12.08 4.47
C PHE A 131 -0.70 13.01 3.97
N ASN A 132 -0.01 13.71 4.88
CA ASN A 132 1.26 14.33 4.54
C ASN A 132 2.38 13.35 4.91
N PRO A 133 3.14 12.79 3.96
CA PRO A 133 4.33 11.98 4.29
C PRO A 133 5.40 12.77 5.04
N ALA A 134 5.32 14.11 5.07
CA ALA A 134 6.13 14.94 5.97
C ALA A 134 5.66 14.88 7.44
N ASN A 135 4.40 14.52 7.73
CA ASN A 135 3.92 14.31 9.10
C ASN A 135 4.38 12.95 9.69
N THR A 136 4.83 12.01 8.86
CA THR A 136 5.37 10.72 9.33
C THR A 136 6.89 10.75 9.55
N ILE A 137 7.56 11.85 9.20
CA ILE A 137 8.96 12.12 9.60
C ILE A 137 8.93 13.22 10.67
N GLY A 138 8.63 12.87 11.92
CA GLY A 138 8.57 13.93 12.94
C GLY A 138 8.12 13.57 14.35
N THR A 139 8.11 12.30 14.77
CA THR A 139 8.15 12.00 16.21
C THR A 139 9.58 12.16 16.71
N GLY A 140 10.01 13.43 16.86
CA GLY A 140 11.22 13.76 17.60
C GLY A 140 12.02 14.91 17.01
N VAL A 141 11.61 16.15 17.25
CA VAL A 141 12.41 17.14 18.00
C VAL A 141 11.43 18.16 18.59
N THR A 142 11.31 18.19 19.92
CA THR A 142 10.73 19.32 20.63
C THR A 142 11.70 20.49 20.46
N LEU A 143 11.41 21.44 19.59
CA LEU A 143 12.10 22.73 19.62
C LEU A 143 11.49 23.55 20.75
N SER A 144 12.21 23.64 21.86
CA SER A 144 11.94 24.57 22.97
C SER A 144 11.78 26.01 22.45
N PRO A 145 10.99 26.86 23.13
CA PRO A 145 10.69 28.20 22.65
C PRO A 145 11.95 29.08 22.78
N VAL A 146 12.45 29.59 21.66
CA VAL A 146 13.47 30.65 21.67
C VAL A 146 12.77 31.98 21.43
N THR A 147 12.58 32.72 22.52
CA THR A 147 12.43 34.18 22.46
C THR A 147 13.81 34.79 22.22
N PRO A 148 13.96 35.67 21.23
CA PRO A 148 14.70 36.92 21.46
C PRO A 148 13.93 38.08 20.80
N GLY A 149 13.68 39.22 21.44
CA GLY A 149 14.60 40.06 22.20
C GLY A 149 14.51 41.47 21.59
N SER A 150 14.14 42.43 22.42
CA SER A 150 13.85 43.84 22.11
C SER A 150 14.94 44.55 21.29
N LYS A 151 14.51 45.46 20.42
CA LYS A 151 15.03 46.84 20.31
C LYS A 151 13.92 47.79 19.89
#